data_AF-A0A449AZC4-F1
#
_entry.id   AF-A0A449AZC4-F1
#
_cell.length_a   1.000
_cell.length_b   1.000
_cell.length_c   1.000
_cell.angle_alpha   90.00
_cell.angle_beta   90.00
_cell.angle_gamma   90.00
#
_symmetry.space_group_name_H-M   'P 1'
#
loop_
_entity.id
_entity.type
_entity.pdbx_description
1 polymer ?
#
loop_
_entity_poly.entity_id
_entity_poly.type
_entity_poly.pdbx_seq_one_letter_code
_entity_poly.pdbx_strand_id
1 'polypeptide(L)'
;MSSNKRLIVVIDMLNGFCFQGPLSDKRIAQIIPQIKNLLLQGDDNLFLCDSHSLNDPEMTIYPPHCLSGTYEAEVVDELKNLIKRKITKQTTYIRINKLDT
;
A
#
# COMPACT_ATOMS: atom_id res chain seq x y z
N MET A 1 4.28 8.08 32.16
CA MET A 1 3.32 8.53 31.13
C MET A 1 3.12 7.37 30.17
N SER A 2 1.89 6.91 29.96
CA SER A 2 1.61 5.91 28.92
C SER A 2 1.92 6.58 27.57
N SER A 3 3.00 6.16 26.91
CA SER A 3 3.30 6.58 25.55
C SER A 3 2.16 6.09 24.65
N ASN A 4 1.35 6.99 24.10
CA ASN A 4 0.38 6.62 23.07
C ASN A 4 1.14 5.97 21.91
N LYS A 5 1.09 4.64 21.82
CA LYS A 5 1.67 3.90 20.70
C LYS A 5 0.76 4.10 19.50
N ARG A 6 1.23 4.86 18.51
CA ARG A 6 0.53 5.10 17.24
C ARG A 6 1.16 4.22 16.15
N LEU A 7 0.29 3.61 15.34
CA LEU A 7 0.66 2.89 14.12
C LEU A 7 0.01 3.59 12.94
N ILE A 8 0.80 3.97 11.94
CA ILE A 8 0.30 4.49 10.66
C ILE A 8 0.14 3.31 9.70
N VAL A 9 -1.07 3.10 9.20
CA VAL A 9 -1.33 2.09 8.18
C VAL A 9 -1.48 2.78 6.83
N VAL A 10 -0.60 2.45 5.89
CA VAL A 10 -0.60 2.98 4.52
C VAL A 10 -1.15 1.90 3.61
N ILE A 11 -2.25 2.17 2.94
CA ILE A 11 -2.97 1.19 2.12
C ILE A 11 -2.77 1.56 0.65
N ASP A 12 -2.22 0.62 -0.12
CA ASP A 12 -2.21 0.62 -1.59
C ASP A 12 -1.66 1.90 -2.24
N MET A 13 -0.64 2.53 -1.63
CA MET A 13 0.15 3.60 -2.26
C MET A 13 1.15 3.03 -3.27
N LEU A 14 0.61 2.41 -4.32
CA LEU A 14 1.32 1.68 -5.36
C LEU A 14 1.37 2.45 -6.67
N ASN A 15 2.38 2.17 -7.49
CA ASN A 15 2.50 2.76 -8.83
C ASN A 15 1.31 2.42 -9.73
N GLY A 16 0.71 1.23 -9.56
CA GLY A 16 -0.48 0.74 -10.25
C GLY A 16 -1.73 1.63 -10.10
N PHE A 17 -1.82 2.31 -8.95
CA PHE A 17 -2.92 3.22 -8.63
C PHE A 17 -2.53 4.69 -8.83
N CYS A 18 -1.25 5.05 -8.64
CA CYS A 18 -0.81 6.43 -8.69
C CYS A 18 -0.42 6.92 -10.09
N PHE A 19 0.24 6.08 -10.89
CA PHE A 19 0.97 6.56 -12.07
C PHE A 19 0.68 5.80 -13.36
N GLN A 20 0.50 4.49 -13.30
CA GLN A 20 0.25 3.68 -14.49
C GLN A 20 -0.58 2.45 -14.16
N GLY A 21 -1.26 1.89 -15.15
CA GLY A 21 -2.13 0.73 -14.99
C GLY A 21 -3.60 1.08 -15.19
N PRO A 22 -4.46 0.06 -15.36
CA PRO A 22 -5.85 0.26 -15.74
C PRO A 22 -6.69 0.92 -14.64
N LEU A 23 -6.21 0.93 -13.39
CA LEU A 23 -6.85 1.55 -12.24
C LEU A 23 -6.13 2.82 -11.74
N SER A 24 -5.23 3.37 -12.55
CA SER A 24 -4.47 4.56 -12.17
C SER A 24 -5.30 5.85 -12.24
N ASP A 25 -5.13 6.72 -11.23
CA ASP A 25 -5.67 8.08 -11.23
C ASP A 25 -4.64 9.06 -10.65
N LYS A 26 -4.28 10.08 -11.45
CA LYS A 26 -3.31 11.11 -11.06
C LYS A 26 -3.68 11.86 -9.77
N ARG A 27 -4.96 11.89 -9.40
CA ARG A 27 -5.43 12.47 -8.14
C ARG A 27 -4.93 11.69 -6.93
N ILE A 28 -4.71 10.39 -7.05
CA ILE A 28 -4.16 9.55 -5.98
C ILE A 28 -2.71 9.96 -5.69
N ALA A 29 -1.90 10.24 -6.72
CA ALA A 29 -0.53 10.72 -6.50
C ALA A 29 -0.45 12.04 -5.70
N GLN A 30 -1.51 12.85 -5.69
CA GLN A 30 -1.53 14.14 -4.99
C GLN A 30 -1.51 14.02 -3.46
N ILE A 31 -1.80 12.84 -2.88
CA ILE A 31 -1.75 12.64 -1.42
C ILE A 31 -0.38 12.14 -0.92
N ILE A 32 0.53 11.77 -1.83
CA ILE A 32 1.87 11.25 -1.49
C ILE A 32 2.63 12.20 -0.53
N PRO A 33 2.69 13.53 -0.78
CA PRO A 33 3.42 14.44 0.11
C PRO A 33 2.87 14.46 1.55
N GLN A 34 1.55 14.39 1.72
CA GLN A 34 0.88 14.42 3.01
C GLN A 34 1.14 13.12 3.78
N ILE A 35 1.07 11.97 3.11
CA ILE A 35 1.44 10.67 3.69
C ILE A 35 2.90 10.67 4.13
N LYS A 36 3.81 11.15 3.26
CA LYS A 36 5.23 11.28 3.57
C LYS A 36 5.46 12.13 4.82
N ASN A 37 4.81 13.29 4.93
CA ASN A 37 4.91 14.17 6.09
C ASN A 37 4.41 13.49 7.37
N LEU A 38 3.36 12.67 7.29
CA LEU A 38 2.85 11.91 8.42
C LEU A 38 3.84 10.83 8.87
N LEU A 39 4.45 10.09 7.94
CA LEU A 39 5.43 9.04 8.23
C LEU A 39 6.72 9.60 8.86
N LEU A 40 7.12 10.82 8.48
CA LEU A 40 8.30 11.48 9.03
C LEU A 40 8.13 11.93 10.51
N GLN A 41 6.92 11.86 11.07
CA GLN A 41 6.69 12.15 12.49
C GLN A 41 7.28 11.08 13.43
N GLY A 42 7.81 9.98 12.88
CA GLY A 42 8.60 8.99 13.61
C GLY A 42 7.82 7.79 14.14
N ASP A 43 6.50 7.72 13.91
CA ASP A 43 5.66 6.61 14.37
C ASP A 43 5.96 5.30 13.64
N ASP A 44 5.52 4.19 14.22
CA ASP A 44 5.59 2.90 13.53
C ASP A 44 4.66 2.90 12.32
N ASN A 45 4.99 2.14 11.28
CA ASN A 45 4.16 2.07 10.08
C ASN A 45 4.08 0.68 9.46
N LEU A 46 2.91 0.42 8.87
CA LEU A 46 2.60 -0.81 8.15
C LEU A 46 2.04 -0.46 6.78
N PHE A 47 2.70 -0.93 5.74
CA PHE A 47 2.24 -0.84 4.37
C PHE A 47 1.47 -2.11 4.02
N LEU A 48 0.24 -1.94 3.56
CA LEU A 48 -0.61 -2.99 3.03
C LEU A 48 -0.69 -2.78 1.53
N CYS A 49 -0.24 -3.76 0.76
CA CYS A 49 0.00 -3.60 -0.68
C CYS A 49 -0.62 -4.74 -1.48
N ASP A 50 -1.45 -4.42 -2.46
CA ASP A 50 -1.82 -5.36 -3.51
C ASP A 50 -0.61 -5.92 -4.25
N SER A 51 -0.68 -7.23 -4.49
CA SER A 51 0.34 -8.02 -5.16
C SER A 51 -0.30 -9.27 -5.76
N HIS A 52 -1.13 -9.06 -6.78
CA HIS A 52 -2.05 -10.05 -7.32
C HIS A 52 -1.40 -11.13 -8.19
N SER A 53 -2.05 -12.28 -8.26
CA SER A 53 -1.90 -13.24 -9.34
C SER A 53 -3.01 -13.03 -10.38
N LEU A 54 -2.77 -13.41 -11.64
CA LEU A 54 -3.80 -13.41 -12.68
C LEU A 54 -5.00 -14.33 -12.34
N ASN A 55 -4.80 -15.29 -11.45
CA ASN A 55 -5.83 -16.23 -11.02
C ASN A 55 -6.63 -15.75 -9.80
N ASP A 56 -6.33 -14.56 -9.26
CA ASP A 56 -7.04 -14.05 -8.09
C ASP A 56 -8.51 -13.75 -8.46
N PRO A 57 -9.49 -14.07 -7.57
CA PRO A 57 -10.90 -13.82 -7.84
C PRO A 57 -11.20 -12.37 -8.22
N GLU A 58 -10.44 -11.43 -7.69
CA GLU A 58 -10.56 -10.00 -7.93
C GLU A 58 -10.30 -9.62 -9.40
N MET A 59 -9.49 -10.39 -10.13
CA MET A 59 -9.22 -10.18 -11.56
C MET A 59 -10.44 -10.48 -12.46
N THR A 60 -11.49 -11.09 -11.91
CA THR A 60 -12.78 -11.29 -12.60
C THR A 60 -13.72 -10.09 -12.47
N ILE A 61 -13.43 -9.19 -11.50
CA ILE A 61 -14.25 -8.02 -11.18
C ILE A 61 -13.59 -6.74 -11.71
N TYR A 62 -12.28 -6.63 -11.52
CA TYR A 62 -11.47 -5.52 -11.97
C TYR A 62 -10.50 -5.97 -13.07
N PRO A 63 -10.07 -5.07 -13.97
CA PRO A 63 -9.00 -5.37 -14.91
C PRO A 63 -7.73 -5.82 -14.14
N PRO A 64 -6.89 -6.68 -14.73
CA PRO A 64 -5.63 -7.08 -14.10
C PRO A 64 -4.79 -5.87 -13.67
N HIS A 65 -4.41 -5.83 -12.40
CA HIS A 65 -3.72 -4.69 -11.80
C HIS A 65 -2.78 -5.17 -10.69
N CYS A 66 -1.75 -4.37 -10.39
CA CYS A 66 -0.84 -4.60 -9.26
C CYS A 66 -0.35 -6.05 -9.18
N LEU A 67 -0.02 -6.66 -10.32
CA LEU A 67 0.40 -8.05 -10.38
C LEU A 67 1.75 -8.23 -9.69
N SER A 68 1.91 -9.33 -8.95
CA SER A 68 3.12 -9.64 -8.20
C SER A 68 4.37 -9.62 -9.08
N GLY A 69 5.40 -8.91 -8.62
CA GLY A 69 6.67 -8.75 -9.35
C GLY A 69 6.64 -7.71 -10.47
N THR A 70 5.51 -7.03 -10.70
CA THR A 70 5.43 -5.93 -11.67
C THR A 70 5.67 -4.57 -11.01
N TYR A 71 6.04 -3.57 -11.83
CA TYR A 71 6.17 -2.19 -11.36
C TYR A 71 4.87 -1.65 -10.75
N GLU A 72 3.70 -2.07 -11.25
CA GLU A 72 2.41 -1.66 -10.69
C GLU A 72 2.25 -2.05 -9.22
N ALA A 73 2.80 -3.20 -8.79
CA ALA A 73 2.74 -3.69 -7.41
C ALA A 73 3.80 -3.05 -6.48
N GLU A 74 4.67 -2.19 -7.00
CA GLU A 74 5.66 -1.49 -6.19
C GLU A 74 5.05 -0.27 -5.50
N VAL A 75 5.45 -0.04 -4.25
CA VAL A 75 5.14 1.20 -3.53
C VAL A 75 5.79 2.37 -4.27
N VAL A 76 5.13 3.52 -4.32
CA VAL A 76 5.68 4.72 -4.95
C VAL A 76 7.06 5.11 -4.37
N ASP A 77 7.98 5.53 -5.23
CA ASP A 77 9.39 5.74 -4.89
C ASP A 77 9.59 6.72 -3.73
N GLU A 78 8.73 7.74 -3.63
CA GLU A 78 8.78 8.77 -2.58
C GLU A 78 8.57 8.22 -1.17
N LEU A 79 7.94 7.05 -1.05
CA LEU A 79 7.60 6.40 0.21
C LEU A 79 8.45 5.15 0.49
N LYS A 80 9.11 4.54 -0.51
CA LYS A 80 9.87 3.28 -0.39
C LYS A 80 10.84 3.26 0.80
N ASN A 81 11.60 4.35 0.99
CA ASN A 81 12.60 4.46 2.05
C ASN A 81 12.03 4.70 3.47
N LEU A 82 10.70 4.88 3.59
CA LEU A 82 10.04 5.15 4.87
C LEU A 82 9.29 3.92 5.41
N ILE A 83 9.26 2.82 4.67
CA ILE A 83 8.56 1.60 5.03
C ILE A 83 9.31 0.91 6.18
N LYS A 84 8.62 0.72 7.31
CA LYS A 84 9.12 -0.10 8.43
C LYS A 84 8.66 -1.54 8.30
N ARG A 85 7.40 -1.75 7.95
CA ARG A 85 6.79 -3.08 7.76
C ARG A 85 5.91 -3.07 6.51
N LYS A 86 5.91 -4.18 5.77
CA LYS A 86 5.09 -4.37 4.57
C LYS A 86 4.44 -5.75 4.60
N ILE A 87 3.15 -5.79 4.28
CA ILE A 87 2.39 -7.02 4.03
C ILE A 87 1.77 -6.90 2.65
N THR A 88 1.94 -7.94 1.84
CA THR A 88 1.31 -8.05 0.52
C THR A 88 0.01 -8.83 0.60
N LYS A 89 -1.01 -8.41 -0.16
CA LYS A 89 -2.31 -9.09 -0.23
C LYS A 89 -2.67 -9.45 -1.68
N GLN A 90 -3.51 -10.46 -1.82
CA GLN A 90 -4.04 -10.99 -3.09
C GLN A 90 -5.58 -10.92 -3.13
N THR A 91 -6.17 -10.12 -2.25
CA THR A 91 -7.62 -10.08 -2.05
C THR A 91 -8.06 -8.72 -1.51
N THR A 92 -9.33 -8.42 -1.72
CA THR A 92 -10.04 -7.24 -1.23
C THR A 92 -10.10 -7.14 0.31
N TYR A 93 -9.94 -8.26 1.05
CA TYR A 93 -10.03 -8.26 2.52
C TYR A 93 -8.67 -8.45 3.20
N ILE A 94 -8.39 -7.61 4.18
CA ILE A 94 -7.19 -7.75 5.01
C ILE A 94 -7.61 -8.21 6.41
N ARG A 95 -7.09 -9.36 6.82
CA ARG A 95 -7.20 -9.82 8.20
C ARG A 95 -5.92 -9.47 8.95
N ILE A 96 -5.97 -8.45 9.78
CA ILE A 96 -4.87 -8.04 10.67
C ILE A 96 -5.10 -8.74 12.02
N ASN A 97 -4.19 -9.63 12.41
CA ASN A 97 -4.22 -10.28 13.71
C ASN A 97 -3.32 -9.52 14.71
N LYS A 98 -3.53 -9.77 16.01
CA LYS A 98 -2.75 -9.13 17.09
C LYS A 98 -1.24 -9.39 17.04
N LEU A 99 -0.80 -10.39 16.26
CA LEU A 99 0.61 -10.70 16.02
C LEU A 99 1.22 -9.86 14.89
N ASP A 100 0.36 -9.17 14.11
CA ASP A 100 0.75 -8.27 13.02
C ASP A 100 0.88 -6.81 13.53
N THR A 101 0.97 -6.57 14.84
CA THR A 101 1.17 -5.27 15.49
C THR A 101 2.11 -5.42 16.67
#